data_AF-A0A6N2L1M0-F1
#
_entry.id   AF-A0A6N2L1M0-F1
#
_cell.length_a   1.000
_cell.length_b   1.000
_cell.length_c   1.000
_cell.angle_alpha   90.00
_cell.angle_beta   90.00
_cell.angle_gamma   90.00
#
_symmetry.space_group_name_H-M   'P 1'
#
loop_
_entity.id
_entity.type
_entity.pdbx_description
1 polymer ?
#
loop_
_entity_poly.entity_id
_entity_poly.type
_entity_poly.pdbx_seq_one_letter_code
_entity_poly.pdbx_strand_id
1 'polypeptide(L)'
;MEMASSARTVEEIFKDFSARRAAVVRALTYDVDSFYGLCDPDKENLCLYGHSSETWEVALPAEEVPPELPEPALGINFARDGMNRKDWLSLVAVHSDSWLLSVAFYLGARLNRNERKRLFSLINDLPTVFEVVTERKPVKEKPSVDSGSKSRGSIKIK
;
A
#
# COMPACT_ATOMS: atom_id res chain seq x y z
N MET A 1 13.87 -26.89 -17.34
CA MET A 1 12.95 -25.92 -16.71
C MET A 1 12.10 -26.71 -15.73
N GLU A 2 12.52 -26.78 -14.46
CA GLU A 2 11.75 -27.49 -13.42
C GLU A 2 10.47 -26.70 -13.11
N MET A 3 9.42 -26.95 -13.89
CA MET A 3 8.07 -26.44 -13.63
C MET A 3 7.28 -27.40 -12.75
N ALA A 4 7.89 -27.82 -11.64
CA ALA A 4 7.26 -28.69 -10.65
C ALA A 4 7.52 -28.20 -9.22
N SER A 5 7.35 -26.90 -8.97
CA SER A 5 6.82 -26.54 -7.65
C SER A 5 5.41 -27.14 -7.57
N SER A 6 5.05 -27.75 -6.44
CA SER A 6 3.68 -28.17 -6.19
C SER A 6 2.70 -27.05 -6.56
N ALA A 7 1.56 -27.39 -7.15
CA ALA A 7 0.52 -26.40 -7.41
C ALA A 7 0.15 -25.73 -6.08
N ARG A 8 0.29 -24.40 -6.01
CA ARG A 8 -0.04 -23.65 -4.80
C ARG A 8 -1.53 -23.74 -4.49
N THR A 9 -1.87 -23.88 -3.22
CA THR A 9 -3.26 -23.86 -2.78
C THR A 9 -3.82 -22.43 -2.77
N VAL A 10 -5.15 -22.32 -2.70
CA VAL A 10 -5.82 -21.02 -2.53
C VAL A 10 -5.32 -20.29 -1.29
N GLU A 11 -5.11 -21.01 -0.18
CA GLU A 11 -4.66 -20.47 1.09
C GLU A 11 -3.21 -19.97 1.02
N GLU A 12 -2.32 -20.68 0.32
CA GLU A 12 -0.94 -20.25 0.12
C GLU A 12 -0.86 -18.97 -0.70
N ILE A 13 -1.65 -18.88 -1.78
CA ILE A 13 -1.72 -17.68 -2.63
C ILE A 13 -2.33 -16.52 -1.86
N PHE A 14 -3.40 -16.76 -1.10
CA PHE A 14 -4.02 -15.71 -0.28
C PHE A 14 -3.09 -15.21 0.83
N LYS A 15 -2.28 -16.10 1.42
CA LYS A 15 -1.25 -15.72 2.40
C LYS A 15 -0.19 -14.82 1.77
N ASP A 16 0.32 -15.18 0.58
CA ASP A 16 1.26 -14.35 -0.18
C ASP A 16 0.65 -12.98 -0.51
N PHE A 17 -0.57 -12.94 -1.06
CA PHE A 17 -1.32 -11.70 -1.32
C PHE A 17 -1.43 -10.83 -0.07
N SER A 18 -1.83 -11.42 1.06
CA SER A 18 -2.05 -10.71 2.32
C SER A 18 -0.77 -10.09 2.86
N ALA A 19 0.36 -10.80 2.77
CA ALA A 19 1.65 -10.30 3.21
C ALA A 19 2.15 -9.14 2.35
N ARG A 20 2.05 -9.27 1.02
CA ARG A 20 2.40 -8.19 0.08
C ARG A 20 1.50 -6.97 0.27
N ARG A 21 0.19 -7.18 0.44
CA ARG A 21 -0.79 -6.13 0.74
C ARG A 21 -0.42 -5.41 2.04
N ALA A 22 -0.06 -6.15 3.10
CA ALA A 22 0.35 -5.55 4.37
C ALA A 22 1.60 -4.67 4.23
N ALA A 23 2.58 -5.11 3.43
CA ALA A 23 3.76 -4.33 3.11
C ALA A 23 3.43 -3.02 2.38
N VAL A 24 2.63 -3.09 1.32
CA VAL A 24 2.19 -1.92 0.55
C VAL A 24 1.39 -0.95 1.43
N VAL A 25 0.44 -1.48 2.22
CA VAL A 25 -0.30 -0.66 3.19
C VAL A 25 0.69 0.04 4.08
N ARG A 26 1.65 -0.65 4.70
CA ARG A 26 2.65 -0.04 5.59
C ARG A 26 3.42 1.10 4.89
N ALA A 27 3.90 0.89 3.67
CA ALA A 27 4.61 1.90 2.87
C ALA A 27 3.79 3.18 2.67
N LEU A 28 2.52 3.03 2.28
CA LEU A 28 1.62 4.14 1.99
C LEU A 28 0.99 4.76 3.24
N THR A 29 1.37 4.27 4.43
CA THR A 29 0.71 4.63 5.67
C THR A 29 1.64 4.98 6.82
N TYR A 30 2.21 3.97 7.47
CA TYR A 30 3.06 4.14 8.65
C TYR A 30 4.43 4.68 8.24
N ASP A 31 4.93 4.23 7.09
CA ASP A 31 6.26 4.58 6.58
C ASP A 31 6.17 5.64 5.46
N VAL A 32 5.06 6.38 5.40
CA VAL A 32 4.71 7.24 4.25
C VAL A 32 5.72 8.36 3.98
N ASP A 33 6.41 8.86 5.00
CA ASP A 33 7.47 9.86 4.84
C ASP A 33 8.75 9.24 4.27
N SER A 34 9.13 8.04 4.73
CA SER A 34 10.25 7.27 4.17
C SER A 34 9.98 6.89 2.71
N PHE A 35 8.79 6.36 2.42
CA PHE A 35 8.37 6.04 1.06
C PHE A 35 8.39 7.27 0.15
N TYR A 36 7.79 8.38 0.57
CA TYR A 36 7.78 9.63 -0.20
C TYR A 36 9.19 10.16 -0.48
N GLY A 37 10.10 10.07 0.50
CA GLY A 37 11.50 10.48 0.37
C GLY A 37 12.31 9.60 -0.59
N LEU A 38 11.97 8.31 -0.73
CA LEU A 38 12.64 7.41 -1.67
C LEU A 38 12.19 7.61 -3.13
N CYS A 39 10.94 8.05 -3.34
CA CYS A 39 10.35 8.31 -4.66
C CYS A 39 10.81 9.65 -5.27
N ASP A 40 12.12 9.82 -5.43
CA ASP A 40 12.72 11.02 -6.03
C ASP A 40 12.40 11.14 -7.54
N PRO A 41 11.75 12.22 -8.00
CA PRO A 41 11.43 12.45 -9.41
C PRO A 41 12.66 12.61 -10.32
N ASP A 42 13.82 12.96 -9.75
CA ASP A 42 15.08 13.11 -10.51
C ASP A 42 15.79 11.76 -10.75
N LYS A 43 15.29 10.68 -10.15
CA LYS A 43 15.76 9.31 -10.42
C LYS A 43 15.04 8.71 -11.62
N GLU A 44 15.63 7.62 -12.13
CA GLU A 44 14.98 6.74 -13.10
C GLU A 44 13.59 6.27 -12.62
N ASN A 45 12.81 5.68 -13.52
CA ASN A 45 11.43 5.32 -13.23
C ASN A 45 11.35 4.20 -12.18
N LEU A 46 10.85 4.55 -10.99
CA LEU A 46 10.76 3.64 -9.84
C LEU A 46 9.37 2.99 -9.75
N CYS A 47 9.34 1.85 -9.06
CA CYS A 47 8.13 1.13 -8.68
C CYS A 47 8.04 0.95 -7.15
N LEU A 48 6.86 0.58 -6.66
CA LEU A 48 6.65 0.11 -5.29
C LEU A 48 6.40 -1.41 -5.30
N TYR A 49 7.25 -2.15 -4.61
CA TYR A 49 7.11 -3.59 -4.41
C TYR A 49 6.65 -3.92 -2.99
N GLY A 50 5.70 -4.84 -2.88
CA GLY A 50 5.38 -5.57 -1.66
C GLY A 50 5.88 -7.01 -1.73
N HIS A 51 6.60 -7.46 -0.71
CA HIS A 51 7.17 -8.80 -0.64
C HIS A 51 6.36 -9.71 0.28
N SER A 52 6.42 -11.03 0.04
CA SER A 52 5.74 -12.04 0.85
C SER A 52 6.30 -12.16 2.28
N SER A 53 7.44 -11.53 2.55
CA SER A 53 8.05 -11.30 3.86
C SER A 53 7.45 -10.11 4.63
N GLU A 54 6.37 -9.50 4.13
CA GLU A 54 5.76 -8.29 4.69
C GLU A 54 6.68 -7.06 4.71
N THR A 55 7.68 -7.05 3.82
CA THR A 55 8.57 -5.90 3.59
C THR A 55 8.20 -5.22 2.28
N TRP A 56 8.44 -3.92 2.19
CA TRP A 56 8.23 -3.14 0.97
C TRP A 56 9.55 -2.56 0.48
N GLU A 57 9.60 -2.21 -0.79
CA GLU A 57 10.79 -1.67 -1.45
C GLU A 57 10.41 -0.69 -2.56
N VAL A 58 11.22 0.35 -2.74
CA VAL A 58 11.18 1.23 -3.90
C VAL A 58 12.42 0.96 -4.74
N ALA A 59 12.21 0.41 -5.93
CA ALA A 59 13.28 -0.06 -6.80
C ALA A 59 12.95 0.17 -8.29
N LEU A 60 13.95 0.00 -9.15
CA LEU A 60 13.77 -0.09 -10.59
C LEU A 60 13.01 -1.38 -10.95
N PRO A 61 12.31 -1.41 -12.10
CA PRO A 61 11.71 -2.64 -12.61
C PRO A 61 12.74 -3.74 -12.82
N ALA A 62 12.32 -5.00 -12.78
CA ALA A 62 13.22 -6.12 -13.03
C ALA A 62 13.90 -6.01 -14.40
N GLU A 63 15.20 -6.27 -14.45
CA GLU A 63 15.98 -6.27 -15.69
C GLU A 63 15.73 -7.52 -16.57
N GLU A 64 15.23 -8.60 -15.97
CA GLU A 64 14.96 -9.86 -16.67
C GLU A 64 13.76 -9.73 -17.63
N VAL A 65 13.90 -10.28 -18.84
CA VAL A 65 12.85 -10.26 -19.87
C VAL A 65 12.59 -11.68 -20.39
N PRO A 66 11.42 -12.29 -20.10
CA PRO A 66 10.33 -11.76 -19.27
C PRO A 66 10.60 -11.91 -17.76
N PRO A 67 10.06 -11.01 -16.90
CA PRO A 67 10.18 -11.14 -15.45
C PRO A 67 9.38 -12.34 -14.92
N GLU A 68 9.78 -12.85 -13.74
CA GLU A 68 9.13 -14.00 -13.12
C GLU A 68 7.69 -13.70 -12.67
N LEU A 69 7.42 -12.48 -12.19
CA LEU A 69 6.11 -12.02 -11.73
C LEU A 69 5.64 -10.81 -12.55
N PRO A 70 4.32 -10.53 -12.58
CA PRO A 70 3.83 -9.27 -13.11
C PRO A 70 4.51 -8.07 -12.43
N GLU A 71 4.93 -7.10 -13.23
CA GLU A 71 5.57 -5.89 -12.73
C GLU A 71 4.53 -4.88 -12.20
N PRO A 72 4.82 -4.16 -11.10
CA PRO A 72 4.03 -3.03 -10.63
C PRO A 72 4.10 -1.83 -11.58
N ALA A 73 3.34 -0.78 -11.27
CA ALA A 73 3.34 0.44 -12.07
C ALA A 73 4.72 1.13 -12.04
N LEU A 74 5.24 1.39 -13.24
CA LEU A 74 6.52 2.05 -13.46
C LEU A 74 6.38 3.58 -13.43
N GLY A 75 7.34 4.24 -12.80
CA GLY A 75 7.45 5.70 -12.81
C GLY A 75 6.54 6.39 -11.79
N ILE A 76 6.25 5.73 -10.66
CA ILE A 76 5.40 6.32 -9.61
C ILE A 76 6.00 7.62 -9.05
N ASN A 77 7.33 7.76 -9.09
CA ASN A 77 8.06 8.95 -8.66
C ASN A 77 7.82 10.16 -9.58
N PHE A 78 7.52 9.96 -10.87
CA PHE A 78 7.41 11.06 -11.84
C PHE A 78 6.24 12.01 -11.52
N ALA A 79 5.11 11.46 -11.06
CA ALA A 79 3.93 12.25 -10.72
C ALA A 79 3.95 12.83 -9.29
N ARG A 80 4.97 12.52 -8.46
CA ARG A 80 4.97 12.83 -7.02
C ARG A 80 4.81 14.31 -6.74
N ASP A 81 5.53 15.16 -7.46
CA ASP A 81 5.57 16.61 -7.23
C ASP A 81 4.60 17.38 -8.14
N GLY A 82 3.99 16.68 -9.11
CA GLY A 82 3.01 17.24 -10.05
C GLY A 82 1.57 17.27 -9.52
N MET A 83 1.29 16.72 -8.34
CA MET A 83 -0.06 16.65 -7.77
C MET A 83 -0.08 16.71 -6.24
N ASN A 84 -1.28 16.82 -5.64
CA ASN A 84 -1.40 16.80 -4.19
C ASN A 84 -0.88 15.47 -3.63
N ARG A 85 -0.12 15.52 -2.52
CA ARG A 85 0.45 14.33 -1.88
C ARG A 85 -0.59 13.22 -1.61
N LYS A 86 -1.81 13.58 -1.20
CA LYS A 86 -2.89 12.59 -0.97
C LYS A 86 -3.39 11.96 -2.26
N ASP A 87 -3.50 12.75 -3.33
CA ASP A 87 -3.93 12.25 -4.64
C ASP A 87 -2.86 11.33 -5.24
N TRP A 88 -1.59 11.69 -5.07
CA TRP A 88 -0.47 10.84 -5.46
C TRP A 88 -0.46 9.51 -4.70
N LEU A 89 -0.61 9.53 -3.37
CA LEU A 89 -0.70 8.30 -2.58
C LEU A 89 -1.90 7.43 -2.99
N SER A 90 -3.02 8.06 -3.32
CA SER A 90 -4.23 7.37 -3.80
C SER A 90 -4.00 6.74 -5.17
N LEU A 91 -3.30 7.43 -6.08
CA LEU A 91 -2.90 6.89 -7.38
C LEU A 91 -2.02 5.66 -7.20
N VAL A 92 -0.97 5.75 -6.37
CA VAL A 92 -0.08 4.61 -6.09
C VAL A 92 -0.86 3.44 -5.47
N ALA A 93 -1.81 3.72 -4.58
CA ALA A 93 -2.65 2.69 -3.97
C ALA A 93 -3.48 1.92 -5.01
N VAL A 94 -4.18 2.61 -5.92
CA VAL A 94 -4.98 1.96 -6.98
C VAL A 94 -4.11 1.09 -7.89
N HIS A 95 -2.93 1.59 -8.29
CA HIS A 95 -2.00 0.79 -9.09
C HIS A 95 -1.48 -0.44 -8.33
N SER A 96 -1.24 -0.29 -7.03
CA SER A 96 -0.80 -1.40 -6.18
C SER A 96 -1.89 -2.45 -5.99
N ASP A 97 -3.16 -2.07 -5.83
CA ASP A 97 -4.30 -3.00 -5.76
C ASP A 97 -4.40 -3.87 -7.03
N SER A 98 -4.26 -3.24 -8.20
CA SER A 98 -4.24 -3.95 -9.49
C SER A 98 -3.07 -4.91 -9.60
N TRP A 99 -1.87 -4.48 -9.19
CA TRP A 99 -0.68 -5.31 -9.19
C TRP A 99 -0.81 -6.52 -8.26
N LEU A 100 -1.31 -6.34 -7.04
CA LEU A 100 -1.53 -7.42 -6.07
C LEU A 100 -2.51 -8.48 -6.61
N LEU A 101 -3.60 -8.06 -7.27
CA LEU A 101 -4.51 -8.97 -7.96
C LEU A 101 -3.82 -9.71 -9.10
N SER A 102 -3.04 -9.01 -9.92
CA SER A 102 -2.29 -9.61 -11.03
C SER A 102 -1.32 -10.70 -10.54
N VAL A 103 -0.54 -10.42 -9.49
CA VAL A 103 0.34 -11.39 -8.84
C VAL A 103 -0.46 -12.58 -8.34
N ALA A 104 -1.50 -12.37 -7.52
CA ALA A 104 -2.29 -13.48 -6.96
C ALA A 104 -2.84 -14.43 -8.05
N PHE A 105 -3.35 -13.89 -9.15
CA PHE A 105 -3.89 -14.70 -10.24
C PHE A 105 -2.82 -15.31 -11.16
N TYR A 106 -1.64 -14.69 -11.26
CA TYR A 106 -0.48 -15.30 -11.89
C TYR A 106 -0.03 -16.54 -11.12
N LEU A 107 0.11 -16.44 -9.79
CA LEU A 107 0.46 -17.58 -8.93
C LEU A 107 -0.64 -18.66 -8.96
N GLY A 108 -1.89 -18.24 -9.15
CA GLY A 108 -3.08 -19.09 -9.25
C GLY A 108 -3.42 -19.59 -10.66
N ALA A 109 -2.52 -19.50 -11.64
CA ALA A 109 -2.81 -19.85 -13.03
C ALA A 109 -3.33 -21.30 -13.22
N ARG A 110 -2.92 -22.23 -12.35
CA ARG A 110 -3.33 -23.65 -12.37
C ARG A 110 -4.59 -23.94 -11.55
N LEU A 111 -5.13 -22.96 -10.81
CA LEU A 111 -6.37 -23.13 -10.05
C LEU A 111 -7.56 -23.35 -10.99
N ASN A 112 -8.51 -24.18 -10.58
CA ASN A 112 -9.77 -24.37 -11.28
C ASN A 112 -10.72 -23.17 -11.07
N ARG A 113 -11.87 -23.18 -11.76
CA ARG A 113 -12.86 -22.09 -11.71
C ARG A 113 -13.33 -21.77 -10.28
N ASN A 114 -13.61 -22.79 -9.48
CA ASN A 114 -14.13 -22.61 -8.12
C ASN A 114 -13.06 -22.12 -7.16
N GLU A 115 -11.82 -22.59 -7.33
CA GLU A 115 -10.67 -22.11 -6.56
C GLU A 115 -10.35 -20.65 -6.85
N ARG A 116 -10.37 -20.23 -8.12
CA ARG A 116 -10.22 -18.81 -8.49
C ARG A 116 -11.33 -17.94 -7.92
N LYS A 117 -12.58 -18.43 -7.92
CA LYS A 117 -13.71 -17.73 -7.26
C LYS A 117 -13.46 -17.60 -5.75
N ARG A 118 -13.00 -18.66 -5.10
CA ARG A 118 -12.70 -18.66 -3.66
C ARG A 118 -11.56 -17.69 -3.32
N LEU A 119 -10.48 -17.71 -4.11
CA LEU A 119 -9.36 -16.77 -3.96
C LEU A 119 -9.83 -15.32 -4.07
N PHE A 120 -10.63 -14.99 -5.10
CA PHE A 120 -11.19 -13.65 -5.24
C PHE A 120 -12.05 -13.24 -4.05
N SER A 121 -12.89 -14.15 -3.54
CA SER A 121 -13.71 -13.88 -2.35
C SER A 121 -12.85 -13.51 -1.14
N LEU A 122 -11.80 -14.29 -0.85
CA LEU A 122 -10.89 -14.01 0.26
C LEU A 122 -10.18 -12.66 0.11
N ILE A 123 -9.73 -12.33 -1.10
CA ILE A 123 -9.12 -11.03 -1.41
C ILE A 123 -10.11 -9.90 -1.17
N ASN A 124 -11.34 -10.05 -1.64
CA ASN A 124 -12.39 -9.03 -1.59
C ASN A 124 -13.03 -8.86 -0.20
N ASP A 125 -12.76 -9.76 0.74
CA ASP A 125 -13.15 -9.61 2.15
C ASP A 125 -12.24 -8.61 2.89
N LEU A 126 -11.10 -8.21 2.30
CA LEU A 126 -10.22 -7.17 2.82
C LEU A 126 -10.52 -5.83 2.14
N PRO A 127 -10.40 -4.69 2.86
CA PRO A 127 -10.44 -3.39 2.19
C PRO A 127 -9.25 -3.29 1.23
N THR A 128 -9.46 -2.64 0.09
CA THR A 128 -8.39 -2.29 -0.85
C THR A 128 -7.35 -1.39 -0.18
N VAL A 129 -6.14 -1.36 -0.74
CA VAL A 129 -5.11 -0.41 -0.31
C VAL A 129 -5.62 1.02 -0.48
N PHE A 130 -6.33 1.30 -1.58
CA PHE A 130 -6.97 2.59 -1.82
C PHE A 130 -7.95 3.00 -0.72
N GLU A 131 -8.88 2.12 -0.32
CA GLU A 131 -9.82 2.39 0.78
C GLU A 131 -9.06 2.68 2.08
N VAL A 132 -8.04 1.89 2.41
CA VAL A 132 -7.22 2.11 3.62
C VAL A 132 -6.48 3.44 3.60
N VAL A 133 -5.97 3.88 2.44
CA VAL A 133 -5.22 5.13 2.29
C VAL A 133 -6.15 6.35 2.33
N THR A 134 -7.34 6.25 1.74
CA THR A 134 -8.29 7.36 1.60
C THR A 134 -9.22 7.54 2.81
N GLU A 135 -9.60 6.46 3.50
CA GLU A 135 -10.46 6.52 4.68
C GLU A 135 -9.74 6.98 5.96
N ARG A 136 -8.42 7.23 5.87
CA ARG A 136 -7.66 7.87 6.94
C ARG A 136 -8.15 9.29 7.16
N LYS A 137 -9.06 9.42 8.13
CA LYS A 137 -9.33 10.72 8.77
C LYS A 137 -7.99 11.31 9.23
N PRO A 138 -7.70 12.58 8.92
CA PRO A 138 -6.51 13.22 9.45
C PRO A 138 -6.57 13.11 10.98
N VAL A 139 -5.51 12.57 11.57
CA VAL A 139 -5.29 12.70 13.01
C VAL A 139 -5.28 14.20 13.26
N LYS A 140 -6.37 14.73 13.84
CA LYS A 140 -6.41 16.09 14.31
C LYS A 140 -5.18 16.29 15.19
N GLU A 141 -4.33 17.24 14.82
CA GLU A 141 -3.35 17.81 15.75
C GLU A 141 -4.08 18.10 17.07
N LYS A 142 -3.44 17.70 18.18
CA LYS A 142 -3.98 17.84 19.53
C LYS A 142 -4.56 19.26 19.71
N PRO A 143 -5.76 19.42 20.29
CA PRO A 143 -6.18 20.74 20.72
C PRO A 143 -5.20 21.20 21.81
N SER A 144 -4.55 22.34 21.55
CA SER A 144 -3.80 23.09 22.55
C SER A 144 -4.72 23.31 23.75
N VAL A 145 -4.31 22.81 24.91
CA VAL A 145 -5.04 22.96 26.16
C VAL A 145 -4.77 24.37 26.66
N ASP A 146 -5.50 25.36 26.15
CA ASP A 146 -5.47 26.69 26.75
C ASP A 146 -6.31 26.65 28.03
N SER A 147 -5.61 26.72 29.16
CA SER A 147 -6.18 26.61 30.51
C SER A 147 -7.02 27.85 30.83
N GLY A 148 -8.29 27.82 30.44
CA GLY A 148 -9.30 28.78 30.87
C GLY A 148 -9.78 28.50 32.29
N SER A 149 -9.10 29.02 33.32
CA SER A 149 -9.69 29.12 34.66
C SER A 149 -10.46 30.44 34.79
N LYS A 150 -11.80 30.38 34.79
CA LYS A 150 -12.65 31.50 35.18
C LYS A 150 -13.06 31.41 36.66
N SER A 151 -13.07 32.58 37.28
CA SER A 151 -13.90 33.05 38.40
C SER A 151 -13.36 32.94 39.83
N ARG A 152 -13.16 34.10 40.47
CA ARG A 152 -14.05 34.61 41.53
C ARG A 152 -13.75 36.08 41.86
N GLY A 153 -14.82 36.83 42.11
CA GLY A 153 -14.80 38.28 42.23
C GLY A 153 -14.42 38.85 43.61
N SER A 154 -14.29 40.18 43.58
CA SER A 154 -14.54 41.18 44.62
C SER A 154 -13.72 41.15 45.91
N ILE A 155 -12.94 42.22 46.17
CA ILE A 155 -12.97 43.05 47.41
C ILE A 155 -12.26 44.40 47.13
N LYS A 156 -12.84 45.47 47.70
CA LYS A 156 -12.46 46.90 47.66
C LYS A 156 -11.16 47.23 48.42
N ILE A 157 -10.74 48.49 48.26
CA ILE A 157 -9.97 49.43 49.15
C ILE A 157 -8.74 49.95 48.36
N LYS A 158 -8.49 51.25 48.15
CA LYS A 158 -8.78 52.48 48.91
C LYS A 158 -8.97 53.66 47.95
#